data_AF-A0A9P1CXT0-F1
#
_entry.id   AF-A0A9P1CXT0-F1
#
_cell.length_a   1.000
_cell.length_b   1.000
_cell.length_c   1.000
_cell.angle_alpha   90.00
_cell.angle_beta   90.00
_cell.angle_gamma   90.00
#
_symmetry.space_group_name_H-M   'P 1'
#
loop_
_entity.id
_entity.type
_entity.pdbx_description
1 polymer ?
#
loop_
_entity_poly.entity_id
_entity_poly.type
_entity_poly.pdbx_seq_one_letter_code
_entity_poly.pdbx_strand_id
1 'polypeptide(L)'
;SLFSALDASLLDGAGALLQQLPEELRQQARVDLARRLNPEIQAWIQKYDHALGDTLEPEEADSDSDPECLLSDDETRPKRRRQAPPQPQDGYPEHLWPALVQGEHGFNAEARKVLQAMLPDGAHAWSSPTQGQVKLLKQQAVASLLVHPKSPVSRILLDHNTGSGKTLCMLRILDNYYFSLKPKIVIVPKDTVMWNLYATLWQFPSRWRDFASHQCPKAAELACGALDWRSRRHLQWPLMSEALRAAAAREGLTLQKAIKSLLLQKMRDCLEMKRAFYNGRVRKAYVDKHLGSDFRASQTIRNADLQSQLKQTGDQGASFLGIDVC
;
A
#
# COMPACT_ATOMS: atom_id res chain seq x y z
N SER A 1 11.31 15.87 13.70
CA SER A 1 11.13 17.16 13.01
C SER A 1 12.43 17.71 12.43
N LEU A 2 13.41 16.86 12.06
CA LEU A 2 14.63 17.30 11.39
C LEU A 2 14.68 16.93 9.89
N PHE A 3 13.79 16.07 9.38
CA PHE A 3 13.78 15.73 7.94
C PHE A 3 12.58 16.28 7.13
N SER A 4 11.53 16.83 7.74
CA SER A 4 10.42 17.44 6.99
C SER A 4 10.59 18.95 6.74
N ALA A 5 11.53 19.60 7.43
CA ALA A 5 12.11 20.87 6.99
C ALA A 5 13.21 20.65 5.94
N LEU A 6 13.53 19.38 5.62
CA LEU A 6 14.73 19.03 4.88
C LEU A 6 14.49 18.84 3.36
N ASP A 7 13.26 19.04 2.88
CA ASP A 7 12.87 18.68 1.49
C ASP A 7 12.40 19.85 0.61
N ALA A 8 12.49 21.06 1.14
CA ALA A 8 12.53 22.29 0.32
C ALA A 8 13.52 23.26 0.94
N SER A 9 13.54 23.41 2.27
CA SER A 9 14.50 24.27 2.97
C SER A 9 15.92 23.71 3.07
N LEU A 10 16.18 22.42 2.79
CA LEU A 10 17.57 21.91 2.64
C LEU A 10 18.02 21.84 1.20
N LEU A 11 17.11 21.79 0.22
CA LEU A 11 17.47 22.05 -1.17
C LEU A 11 17.67 23.56 -1.38
N ASP A 12 16.85 24.40 -0.76
CA ASP A 12 17.04 25.86 -0.67
C ASP A 12 18.19 26.23 0.26
N GLY A 13 18.40 25.48 1.35
CA GLY A 13 19.49 25.71 2.31
C GLY A 13 20.84 25.19 1.82
N ALA A 14 20.88 24.03 1.16
CA ALA A 14 22.05 23.60 0.40
C ALA A 14 22.27 24.51 -0.79
N GLY A 15 21.20 25.00 -1.43
CA GLY A 15 21.28 26.06 -2.44
C GLY A 15 21.92 27.34 -1.91
N ALA A 16 21.52 27.80 -0.73
CA ALA A 16 22.06 28.98 -0.06
C ALA A 16 23.51 28.77 0.42
N LEU A 17 23.84 27.61 0.97
CA LEU A 17 25.21 27.24 1.34
C LEU A 17 26.12 27.09 0.12
N LEU A 18 25.62 26.52 -0.97
CA LEU A 18 26.32 26.48 -2.25
C LEU A 18 26.53 27.90 -2.78
N GLN A 19 25.53 28.78 -2.70
CA GLN A 19 25.65 30.19 -3.11
C GLN A 19 26.69 30.97 -2.30
N GLN A 20 26.97 30.58 -1.05
CA GLN A 20 28.02 31.17 -0.21
C GLN A 20 29.43 30.67 -0.54
N LEU A 21 29.57 29.60 -1.34
CA LEU A 21 30.88 29.12 -1.78
C LEU A 21 31.45 29.99 -2.92
N PRO A 22 32.78 30.17 -2.97
CA PRO A 22 33.48 30.69 -4.15
C PRO A 22 33.05 29.96 -5.43
N GLU A 23 32.95 30.70 -6.55
CA GLU A 23 32.42 30.17 -7.83
C GLU A 23 33.16 28.91 -8.28
N GLU A 24 34.48 28.84 -8.06
CA GLU A 24 35.32 27.68 -8.38
C GLU A 24 34.88 26.41 -7.63
N LEU A 25 34.57 26.53 -6.33
CA LEU A 25 34.11 25.40 -5.52
C LEU A 25 32.67 25.00 -5.85
N ARG A 26 31.81 25.95 -6.24
CA ARG A 26 30.47 25.64 -6.76
C ARG A 26 30.55 24.86 -8.07
N GLN A 27 31.41 25.30 -8.99
CA GLN A 27 31.64 24.62 -10.27
C GLN A 27 32.13 23.19 -10.02
N GLN A 28 33.09 23.02 -9.10
CA GLN A 28 33.65 21.72 -8.77
C GLN A 28 32.65 20.81 -8.06
N ALA A 29 31.86 21.31 -7.12
CA ALA A 29 30.79 20.55 -6.47
C ALA A 29 29.71 20.11 -7.46
N ARG A 30 29.34 20.95 -8.44
CA ARG A 30 28.41 20.59 -9.53
C ARG A 30 28.97 19.48 -10.41
N VAL A 31 30.25 19.59 -10.81
CA VAL A 31 30.93 18.55 -11.61
C VAL A 31 31.02 17.24 -10.84
N ASP A 32 31.33 17.27 -9.54
CA ASP A 32 31.47 16.06 -8.71
C ASP A 32 30.11 15.40 -8.43
N LEU A 33 29.07 16.21 -8.15
CA LEU A 33 27.69 15.72 -7.99
C LEU A 33 27.16 15.12 -9.29
N ALA A 34 27.38 15.80 -10.43
CA ALA A 34 27.03 15.27 -11.74
C ALA A 34 27.79 13.97 -12.03
N ARG A 35 29.09 13.89 -11.74
CA ARG A 35 29.90 12.68 -11.93
C ARG A 35 29.45 11.51 -11.04
N ARG A 36 28.90 11.77 -9.85
CA ARG A 36 28.37 10.72 -8.95
C ARG A 36 26.96 10.28 -9.31
N LEU A 37 26.08 11.22 -9.65
CA LEU A 37 24.67 10.93 -9.94
C LEU A 37 24.45 10.43 -11.37
N ASN A 38 25.23 10.88 -12.37
CA ASN A 38 25.03 10.44 -13.75
C ASN A 38 25.19 8.93 -13.93
N PRO A 39 26.23 8.26 -13.41
CA PRO A 39 26.38 6.82 -13.60
C PRO A 39 25.27 6.02 -12.95
N GLU A 40 24.80 6.42 -11.76
CA GLU A 40 23.73 5.72 -11.04
C GLU A 40 22.36 5.95 -11.69
N ILE A 41 22.07 7.18 -12.10
CA ILE A 41 20.82 7.53 -12.81
C ILE A 41 20.82 6.89 -14.20
N GLN A 42 21.94 6.94 -14.95
CA GLN A 42 22.06 6.29 -16.26
C GLN A 42 22.01 4.77 -16.14
N ALA A 43 22.64 4.17 -15.13
CA ALA A 43 22.50 2.73 -14.88
C ALA A 43 21.07 2.34 -14.48
N TRP A 44 20.37 3.21 -13.75
CA TRP A 44 18.96 3.02 -13.43
C TRP A 44 18.07 3.15 -14.67
N ILE A 45 18.26 4.19 -15.49
CA ILE A 45 17.55 4.41 -16.76
C ILE A 45 17.84 3.24 -17.70
N GLN A 46 19.10 2.88 -17.97
CA GLN A 46 19.45 1.75 -18.82
C GLN A 46 18.88 0.43 -18.30
N LYS A 47 18.90 0.19 -16.99
CA LYS A 47 18.31 -1.02 -16.40
C LYS A 47 16.79 -1.06 -16.57
N TYR A 48 16.10 0.07 -16.47
CA TYR A 48 14.65 0.13 -16.60
C TYR A 48 14.18 0.23 -18.06
N ASP A 49 14.92 0.92 -18.93
CA ASP A 49 14.69 0.95 -20.38
C ASP A 49 14.98 -0.41 -21.01
N HIS A 50 16.01 -1.15 -20.56
CA HIS A 50 16.17 -2.54 -20.96
C HIS A 50 15.09 -3.46 -20.35
N ALA A 51 14.63 -3.22 -19.13
CA ALA A 51 13.52 -4.00 -18.55
C ALA A 51 12.14 -3.69 -19.18
N LEU A 52 11.99 -2.54 -19.84
CA LEU A 52 10.81 -2.16 -20.62
C LEU A 52 10.95 -2.54 -22.10
N GLY A 53 12.17 -2.61 -22.62
CA GLY A 53 12.49 -2.91 -24.03
C GLY A 53 12.73 -4.39 -24.33
N ASP A 54 13.31 -5.17 -23.41
CA ASP A 54 13.46 -6.61 -23.54
C ASP A 54 12.22 -7.31 -22.98
N THR A 55 11.24 -7.52 -23.87
CA THR A 55 10.12 -8.46 -23.67
C THR A 55 9.26 -8.18 -22.43
N LEU A 56 8.54 -7.06 -22.44
CA LEU A 56 7.10 -7.28 -22.48
C LEU A 56 6.89 -8.07 -23.78
N GLU A 57 6.95 -9.40 -23.72
CA GLU A 57 6.32 -10.21 -24.77
C GLU A 57 5.00 -9.49 -25.01
N PRO A 58 4.71 -9.04 -26.26
CA PRO A 58 3.40 -8.49 -26.54
C PRO A 58 2.46 -9.51 -25.92
N GLU A 59 1.72 -9.12 -24.86
CA GLU A 59 0.64 -9.95 -24.33
C GLU A 59 -0.11 -10.25 -25.62
N GLU A 60 0.02 -11.49 -26.14
CA GLU A 60 -0.58 -11.86 -27.40
C GLU A 60 -2.00 -11.35 -27.24
N ALA A 61 -2.38 -10.41 -28.11
CA ALA A 61 -3.68 -9.81 -28.02
C ALA A 61 -4.62 -11.01 -28.09
N ASP A 62 -5.17 -11.42 -26.95
CA ASP A 62 -6.08 -12.55 -26.86
C ASP A 62 -7.12 -12.25 -27.93
N SER A 63 -7.02 -12.95 -29.06
CA SER A 63 -7.80 -12.66 -30.26
C SER A 63 -9.26 -13.06 -30.11
N ASP A 64 -9.68 -13.29 -28.87
CA ASP A 64 -11.04 -13.23 -28.36
C ASP A 64 -11.56 -11.80 -28.54
N SER A 65 -11.77 -11.48 -29.81
CA SER A 65 -12.73 -10.51 -30.32
C SER A 65 -14.10 -10.97 -29.85
N ASP A 66 -14.32 -10.78 -28.55
CA ASP A 66 -15.62 -10.89 -27.90
C ASP A 66 -16.56 -9.97 -28.70
N PRO A 67 -17.57 -10.49 -29.40
CA PRO A 67 -18.43 -9.69 -30.25
C PRO A 67 -19.04 -8.57 -29.41
N GLU A 68 -18.93 -7.34 -29.90
CA GLU A 68 -19.40 -6.12 -29.27
C GLU A 68 -20.76 -6.35 -28.62
N CYS A 69 -20.77 -6.44 -27.30
CA CYS A 69 -21.98 -6.49 -26.50
C CYS A 69 -22.55 -5.07 -26.46
N LEU A 70 -23.17 -4.66 -27.58
CA LEU A 70 -24.00 -3.47 -27.73
C LEU A 70 -25.25 -3.64 -26.84
N LEU A 71 -25.08 -3.45 -25.53
CA LEU A 71 -26.18 -3.41 -24.59
C LEU A 71 -26.73 -1.99 -24.53
N SER A 72 -28.01 -1.89 -24.84
CA SER A 72 -28.85 -0.70 -24.92
C SER A 72 -28.68 0.29 -23.77
N ASP A 73 -28.54 1.55 -24.14
CA ASP A 73 -28.50 2.74 -23.29
C ASP A 73 -29.82 2.94 -22.54
N ASP A 74 -29.87 2.54 -21.27
CA ASP A 74 -30.95 2.91 -20.35
C ASP A 74 -30.51 4.12 -19.50
N GLU A 75 -30.75 5.33 -20.04
CA GLU A 75 -30.19 6.61 -19.58
C GLU A 75 -30.88 7.24 -18.34
N THR A 76 -31.90 6.62 -17.73
CA THR A 76 -32.80 7.38 -16.83
C THR A 76 -32.58 7.22 -15.33
N ARG A 77 -31.58 6.45 -14.87
CA ARG A 77 -31.44 6.17 -13.42
C ARG A 77 -30.47 7.16 -12.73
N PRO A 78 -30.93 7.98 -11.76
CA PRO A 78 -30.07 8.91 -11.04
C PRO A 78 -28.95 8.17 -10.30
N LYS A 79 -27.71 8.61 -10.55
CA LYS A 79 -26.48 8.07 -9.96
C LYS A 79 -26.52 8.16 -8.43
N ARG A 80 -26.88 7.06 -7.76
CA ARG A 80 -26.59 6.93 -6.33
C ARG A 80 -25.07 6.86 -6.18
N ARG A 81 -24.44 7.93 -5.70
CA ARG A 81 -23.07 7.88 -5.17
C ARG A 81 -23.06 6.76 -4.14
N ARG A 82 -22.41 5.65 -4.45
CA ARG A 82 -22.21 4.57 -3.49
C ARG A 82 -21.36 5.19 -2.38
N GLN A 83 -21.98 5.40 -1.22
CA GLN A 83 -21.24 5.75 -0.03
C GLN A 83 -20.46 4.49 0.36
N ALA A 84 -19.17 4.66 0.64
CA ALA A 84 -18.39 3.59 1.25
C ALA A 84 -19.14 3.11 2.51
N PRO A 85 -19.11 1.80 2.82
CA PRO A 85 -19.67 1.32 4.07
C PRO A 85 -19.07 2.14 5.22
N PRO A 86 -19.88 2.48 6.24
CA PRO A 86 -19.40 3.29 7.35
C PRO A 86 -18.16 2.64 7.95
N GLN A 87 -17.11 3.43 8.16
CA GLN A 87 -15.88 2.92 8.75
C GLN A 87 -16.22 2.37 10.14
N PRO A 88 -15.87 1.10 10.43
CA PRO A 88 -16.13 0.53 11.74
C PRO A 88 -15.39 1.35 12.79
N GLN A 89 -16.04 1.56 13.94
CA GLN A 89 -15.40 2.21 15.08
C GLN A 89 -14.28 1.31 15.59
N ASP A 90 -13.04 1.76 15.43
CA ASP A 90 -11.82 1.05 15.84
C ASP A 90 -11.34 1.44 17.25
N GLY A 91 -12.14 2.24 17.96
CA GLY A 91 -11.82 2.72 19.30
C GLY A 91 -10.64 3.71 19.35
N TYR A 92 -10.22 4.29 18.23
CA TYR A 92 -9.14 5.28 18.23
C TYR A 92 -9.50 6.49 19.13
N PRO A 93 -8.60 6.95 20.01
CA PRO A 93 -8.88 7.98 21.01
C PRO A 93 -8.84 9.40 20.41
N GLU A 94 -9.72 9.66 19.43
CA GLU A 94 -9.80 10.95 18.71
C GLU A 94 -9.95 12.15 19.66
N HIS A 95 -10.75 11.98 20.71
CA HIS A 95 -11.04 13.00 21.72
C HIS A 95 -9.83 13.45 22.56
N LEU A 96 -8.73 12.71 22.57
CA LEU A 96 -7.52 13.11 23.28
C LEU A 96 -6.66 14.09 22.48
N TRP A 97 -6.89 14.20 21.18
CA TRP A 97 -6.12 15.10 20.34
C TRP A 97 -6.64 16.53 20.48
N PRO A 98 -5.75 17.52 20.73
CA PRO A 98 -6.15 18.91 20.68
C PRO A 98 -6.53 19.30 19.24
N ALA A 99 -7.21 20.44 19.08
CA ALA A 99 -7.45 21.04 17.77
C ALA A 99 -6.18 21.58 17.08
N LEU A 100 -4.99 21.30 17.63
CA LEU A 100 -3.71 21.75 17.09
C LEU A 100 -3.29 20.89 15.89
N VAL A 101 -2.77 21.54 14.86
CA VAL A 101 -2.27 20.90 13.65
C VAL A 101 -0.77 20.67 13.74
N GLN A 102 -0.29 19.60 13.10
CA GLN A 102 1.14 19.32 13.01
C GLN A 102 1.92 20.53 12.45
N GLY A 103 2.88 21.02 13.23
CA GLY A 103 3.72 22.18 12.88
C GLY A 103 3.43 23.41 13.74
N GLU A 104 2.28 23.45 14.42
CA GLU A 104 1.94 24.54 15.33
C GLU A 104 2.76 24.50 16.63
N HIS A 105 2.94 25.67 17.24
CA HIS A 105 3.59 25.79 18.53
C HIS A 105 2.79 25.03 19.60
N GLY A 106 3.47 24.21 20.41
CA GLY A 106 2.83 23.39 21.44
C GLY A 106 2.34 22.01 20.97
N PHE A 107 2.23 21.76 19.65
CA PHE A 107 1.78 20.47 19.11
C PHE A 107 2.54 19.27 19.70
N ASN A 108 3.88 19.36 19.76
CA ASN A 108 4.72 18.28 20.27
C ASN A 108 4.51 18.01 21.77
N ALA A 109 4.19 19.05 22.55
CA ALA A 109 3.93 18.92 23.98
C ALA A 109 2.61 18.17 24.21
N GLU A 110 1.56 18.55 23.48
CA GLU A 110 0.25 17.88 23.54
C GLU A 110 0.33 16.44 23.01
N ALA A 111 0.98 16.22 21.86
CA ALA A 111 1.20 14.88 21.33
C ALA A 111 1.92 13.98 22.36
N ARG A 112 2.90 14.52 23.10
CA ARG A 112 3.57 13.78 24.17
C ARG A 112 2.62 13.42 25.32
N LYS A 113 1.70 14.31 25.72
CA LYS A 113 0.68 14.01 26.74
C LYS A 113 -0.24 12.88 26.29
N VAL A 114 -0.70 12.93 25.03
CA VAL A 114 -1.52 11.84 24.44
C VAL A 114 -0.74 10.53 24.44
N LEU A 115 0.52 10.53 24.02
CA LEU A 115 1.37 9.33 24.05
C LEU A 115 1.57 8.79 25.46
N GLN A 116 1.77 9.65 26.46
CA GLN A 116 1.91 9.25 27.86
C GLN A 116 0.62 8.65 28.42
N ALA A 117 -0.54 9.22 28.08
CA ALA A 117 -1.85 8.72 28.49
C ALA A 117 -2.18 7.37 27.83
N MET A 118 -1.80 7.18 26.57
CA MET A 118 -2.15 5.99 25.78
C MET A 118 -1.15 4.84 25.90
N LEU A 119 0.10 5.12 26.31
CA LEU A 119 1.18 4.13 26.39
C LEU A 119 1.87 4.15 27.78
N PRO A 120 1.12 4.07 28.90
CA PRO A 120 1.72 4.03 30.23
C PRO A 120 2.53 2.74 30.43
N ASP A 121 3.80 2.88 30.82
CA ASP A 121 4.72 1.85 31.36
C ASP A 121 4.48 0.38 30.93
N GLY A 122 4.25 0.15 29.63
CA GLY A 122 4.14 -1.18 29.02
C GLY A 122 2.72 -1.67 28.73
N ALA A 123 1.68 -0.97 29.19
CA ALA A 123 0.30 -1.20 28.79
C ALA A 123 -0.10 -0.24 27.66
N HIS A 124 -0.59 -0.80 26.55
CA HIS A 124 -1.13 -0.02 25.44
C HIS A 124 -2.64 0.14 25.66
N ALA A 125 -3.10 1.36 25.99
CA ALA A 125 -4.52 1.62 26.21
C ALA A 125 -5.35 1.50 24.92
N TRP A 126 -4.71 1.70 23.77
CA TRP A 126 -5.30 1.42 22.46
C TRP A 126 -4.45 0.42 21.67
N SER A 127 -5.14 -0.49 21.00
CA SER A 127 -4.56 -1.42 20.04
C SER A 127 -5.47 -1.46 18.81
N SER A 128 -4.88 -1.62 17.62
CA SER A 128 -5.68 -1.83 16.42
C SER A 128 -6.59 -3.05 16.62
N PRO A 129 -7.87 -3.01 16.22
CA PRO A 129 -8.79 -4.14 16.34
C PRO A 129 -8.25 -5.45 15.74
N THR A 130 -7.36 -5.34 14.75
CA THR A 130 -6.71 -6.46 14.07
C THR A 130 -5.29 -6.73 14.53
N GLN A 131 -4.85 -6.17 15.65
CA GLN A 131 -3.54 -6.50 16.24
C GLN A 131 -3.47 -7.95 16.73
N GLY A 132 -4.59 -8.51 17.18
CA GLY A 132 -4.64 -9.86 17.75
C GLY A 132 -3.76 -9.97 18.98
N GLN A 133 -3.02 -11.07 19.11
CA GLN A 133 -2.14 -11.33 20.26
C GLN A 133 -0.74 -10.72 20.12
N VAL A 134 -0.48 -9.93 19.07
CA VAL A 134 0.85 -9.38 18.80
C VAL A 134 1.17 -8.26 19.78
N LYS A 135 2.24 -8.41 20.55
CA LYS A 135 2.78 -7.35 21.40
C LYS A 135 3.72 -6.46 20.58
N LEU A 136 3.34 -5.20 20.41
CA LEU A 136 4.18 -4.20 19.75
C LEU A 136 5.24 -3.65 20.71
N LEU A 137 6.43 -3.41 20.19
CA LEU A 137 7.45 -2.63 20.88
C LEU A 137 6.95 -1.18 21.07
N LYS A 138 7.45 -0.49 22.11
CA LYS A 138 7.01 0.88 22.43
C LYS A 138 7.10 1.81 21.23
N GLN A 139 8.21 1.82 20.50
CA GLN A 139 8.34 2.66 19.30
C GLN A 139 7.37 2.29 18.15
N GLN A 140 7.01 1.00 18.02
CA GLN A 140 6.04 0.55 17.01
C GLN A 140 4.63 0.99 17.39
N ALA A 141 4.27 0.91 18.67
CA ALA A 141 2.99 1.37 19.19
C ALA A 141 2.83 2.88 19.06
N VAL A 142 3.88 3.66 19.38
CA VAL A 142 3.92 5.11 19.14
C VAL A 142 3.63 5.42 17.67
N ALA A 143 4.35 4.80 16.74
CA ALA A 143 4.14 5.04 15.32
C ALA A 143 2.71 4.66 14.85
N SER A 144 2.19 3.54 15.32
CA SER A 144 0.82 3.09 15.01
C SER A 144 -0.26 4.03 15.58
N LEU A 145 -0.02 4.65 16.73
CA LEU A 145 -0.95 5.59 17.35
C LEU A 145 -0.89 6.97 16.67
N LEU A 146 0.32 7.44 16.33
CA LEU A 146 0.52 8.72 15.66
C LEU A 146 -0.02 8.70 14.23
N VAL A 147 0.16 7.63 13.47
CA VAL A 147 -0.21 7.58 12.05
C VAL A 147 -1.56 6.90 11.87
N HIS A 148 -2.63 7.67 12.07
CA HIS A 148 -4.01 7.22 11.97
C HIS A 148 -4.86 8.23 11.19
N PRO A 149 -5.90 7.83 10.44
CA PRO A 149 -6.76 8.78 9.72
C PRO A 149 -7.38 9.89 10.59
N LYS A 150 -7.60 9.60 11.88
CA LYS A 150 -8.16 10.51 12.89
C LYS A 150 -7.10 11.24 13.73
N SER A 151 -5.81 11.01 13.44
CA SER A 151 -4.71 11.72 14.08
C SER A 151 -4.48 13.06 13.38
N PRO A 152 -4.12 14.14 14.10
CA PRO A 152 -3.67 15.39 13.48
C PRO A 152 -2.28 15.27 12.81
N VAL A 153 -1.57 14.14 12.98
CA VAL A 153 -0.27 13.89 12.35
C VAL A 153 -0.45 13.50 10.89
N SER A 154 0.00 14.37 9.99
CA SER A 154 -0.05 14.14 8.54
C SER A 154 1.18 13.43 7.99
N ARG A 155 2.36 13.67 8.57
CA ARG A 155 3.66 13.14 8.10
C ARG A 155 4.51 12.71 9.28
N ILE A 156 5.21 11.58 9.14
CA ILE A 156 6.14 11.12 10.18
C ILE A 156 7.43 10.64 9.53
N LEU A 157 8.55 10.90 10.21
CA LEU A 157 9.82 10.23 9.94
C LEU A 157 10.02 9.18 11.03
N LEU A 158 10.19 7.93 10.62
CA LEU A 158 10.46 6.82 11.53
C LEU A 158 11.89 6.35 11.34
N ASP A 159 12.76 6.77 12.25
CA ASP A 159 14.15 6.30 12.32
C ASP A 159 14.27 5.27 13.44
N HIS A 160 14.16 3.99 13.07
CA HIS A 160 14.32 2.88 14.01
C HIS A 160 15.55 2.04 13.65
N ASN A 161 16.25 1.56 14.67
CA ASN A 161 17.37 0.62 14.54
C ASN A 161 17.01 -0.60 13.69
N THR A 162 18.01 -1.21 13.06
CA THR A 162 17.84 -2.50 12.37
C THR A 162 17.42 -3.58 13.38
N GLY A 163 16.51 -4.47 12.96
CA GLY A 163 15.94 -5.51 13.85
C GLY A 163 14.76 -5.05 14.73
N SER A 164 14.46 -3.75 14.81
CA SER A 164 13.34 -3.21 15.61
C SER A 164 11.94 -3.49 15.04
N GLY A 165 11.82 -4.29 13.97
CA GLY A 165 10.54 -4.60 13.32
C GLY A 165 9.93 -3.44 12.53
N LYS A 166 10.74 -2.70 11.76
CA LYS A 166 10.26 -1.64 10.84
C LYS A 166 9.13 -2.10 9.92
N THR A 167 9.23 -3.30 9.35
CA THR A 167 8.20 -3.86 8.47
C THR A 167 6.87 -4.10 9.19
N LEU A 168 6.91 -4.56 10.45
CA LEU A 168 5.71 -4.70 11.27
C LEU A 168 5.10 -3.34 11.60
N CYS A 169 5.94 -2.35 11.91
CA CYS A 169 5.50 -0.97 12.09
C CYS A 169 4.76 -0.43 10.85
N MET A 170 5.35 -0.61 9.66
CA MET A 170 4.72 -0.23 8.38
C MET A 170 3.38 -0.93 8.18
N LEU A 171 3.29 -2.24 8.46
CA LEU A 171 2.04 -2.99 8.37
C LEU A 171 0.95 -2.40 9.27
N ARG A 172 1.29 -2.01 10.51
CA ARG A 172 0.32 -1.42 11.45
C ARG A 172 -0.19 -0.08 10.95
N ILE A 173 0.70 0.74 10.40
CA ILE A 173 0.33 2.00 9.76
C ILE A 173 -0.60 1.74 8.56
N LEU A 174 -0.27 0.79 7.68
CA LEU A 174 -1.13 0.45 6.54
C LEU A 174 -2.49 -0.08 6.97
N ASP A 175 -2.54 -0.86 8.05
CA ASP A 175 -3.77 -1.42 8.59
C ASP A 175 -4.70 -0.32 9.10
N ASN A 176 -4.19 0.74 9.77
CA ASN A 176 -5.00 1.90 10.18
C ASN A 176 -5.74 2.57 9.01
N TYR A 177 -5.19 2.50 7.81
CA TYR A 177 -5.78 3.08 6.60
C TYR A 177 -6.58 2.08 5.77
N TYR A 178 -6.84 0.87 6.26
CA TYR A 178 -7.51 -0.19 5.48
C TYR A 178 -8.84 0.30 4.86
N PHE A 179 -9.70 0.94 5.65
CA PHE A 179 -10.99 1.47 5.19
C PHE A 179 -10.93 2.89 4.58
N SER A 180 -9.73 3.45 4.43
CA SER A 180 -9.59 4.69 3.67
C SER A 180 -9.80 4.39 2.19
N LEU A 181 -10.55 5.21 1.46
CA LEU A 181 -10.68 5.07 0.00
C LEU A 181 -9.40 5.42 -0.76
N LYS A 182 -8.48 6.15 -0.11
CA LYS A 182 -7.25 6.60 -0.74
C LYS A 182 -6.36 5.42 -1.12
N PRO A 183 -5.70 5.45 -2.29
CA PRO A 183 -4.72 4.43 -2.66
C PRO A 183 -3.55 4.45 -1.68
N LYS A 184 -3.01 3.27 -1.37
CA LYS A 184 -1.87 3.10 -0.46
C LYS A 184 -0.69 2.63 -1.28
N ILE A 185 0.35 3.44 -1.33
CA ILE A 185 1.54 3.16 -2.11
C ILE A 185 2.68 2.88 -1.12
N VAL A 186 3.29 1.70 -1.25
CA VAL A 186 4.47 1.32 -0.47
C VAL A 186 5.65 1.24 -1.41
N ILE A 187 6.62 2.14 -1.22
CA ILE A 187 7.83 2.19 -2.03
C ILE A 187 8.94 1.46 -1.28
N VAL A 188 9.56 0.47 -1.93
CA VAL A 188 10.66 -0.31 -1.37
C VAL A 188 11.82 -0.38 -2.36
N PRO A 189 13.08 -0.38 -1.88
CA PRO A 189 14.24 -0.25 -2.77
C PRO A 189 14.58 -1.52 -3.56
N LYS A 190 14.19 -2.70 -3.04
CA LYS A 190 14.53 -4.01 -3.61
C LYS A 190 13.39 -4.99 -3.44
N ASP A 191 13.26 -5.92 -4.39
CA ASP A 191 12.31 -7.03 -4.32
C ASP A 191 12.46 -7.88 -3.06
N THR A 192 13.66 -8.03 -2.51
CA THR A 192 13.88 -8.75 -1.26
C THR A 192 13.15 -8.10 -0.08
N VAL A 193 13.11 -6.76 -0.03
CA VAL A 193 12.37 -6.00 0.98
C VAL A 193 10.87 -6.14 0.76
N MET A 194 10.42 -6.14 -0.50
CA MET A 194 9.03 -6.40 -0.87
C MET A 194 8.58 -7.81 -0.41
N TRP A 195 9.38 -8.85 -0.66
CA TRP A 195 9.06 -10.21 -0.21
C TRP A 195 8.98 -10.32 1.31
N ASN A 196 9.85 -9.61 2.04
CA ASN A 196 9.78 -9.52 3.49
C ASN A 196 8.49 -8.84 3.97
N LEU A 197 8.00 -7.81 3.25
CA LEU A 197 6.72 -7.17 3.55
C LEU A 197 5.56 -8.15 3.36
N TYR A 198 5.49 -8.87 2.24
CA TYR A 198 4.45 -9.87 2.01
C TYR A 198 4.50 -11.04 3.00
N ALA A 199 5.70 -11.46 3.40
CA ALA A 199 5.86 -12.45 4.46
C ALA A 199 5.32 -11.93 5.79
N THR A 200 5.62 -10.67 6.13
CA THR A 200 5.10 -10.01 7.34
C THR A 200 3.57 -9.90 7.31
N LEU A 201 2.98 -9.60 6.15
CA LEU A 201 1.53 -9.56 5.95
C LEU A 201 0.85 -10.91 6.24
N TRP A 202 1.42 -12.03 5.79
CA TRP A 202 0.90 -13.35 6.14
C TRP A 202 1.11 -13.69 7.62
N GLN A 203 2.28 -13.33 8.15
CA GLN A 203 2.68 -13.70 9.49
C GLN A 203 1.84 -12.99 10.56
N PHE A 204 1.57 -11.70 10.41
CA PHE A 204 0.92 -10.91 11.46
C PHE A 204 -0.56 -10.62 11.16
N PRO A 205 -1.44 -10.72 12.17
CA PRO A 205 -2.84 -10.29 12.07
C PRO A 205 -2.98 -8.88 11.50
N SER A 206 -3.80 -8.73 10.46
CA SER A 206 -4.16 -7.46 9.82
C SER A 206 -5.41 -7.65 8.95
N ARG A 207 -6.12 -6.56 8.64
CA ARG A 207 -7.26 -6.59 7.70
C ARG A 207 -6.81 -6.95 6.29
N TRP A 208 -5.61 -6.53 5.89
CA TRP A 208 -4.99 -6.91 4.61
C TRP A 208 -4.79 -8.42 4.49
N ARG A 209 -4.36 -9.09 5.57
CA ARG A 209 -4.25 -10.55 5.63
C ARG A 209 -5.62 -11.21 5.51
N ASP A 210 -6.60 -10.74 6.25
CA ASP A 210 -7.96 -11.27 6.22
C ASP A 210 -8.55 -11.14 4.80
N PHE A 211 -8.35 -10.00 4.13
CA PHE A 211 -8.73 -9.79 2.73
C PHE A 211 -8.06 -10.81 1.81
N ALA A 212 -6.73 -10.91 1.85
CA ALA A 212 -5.99 -11.86 1.02
C ALA A 212 -6.39 -13.32 1.28
N SER A 213 -6.74 -13.64 2.53
CA SER A 213 -7.17 -14.98 2.94
C SER A 213 -8.58 -15.31 2.44
N HIS A 214 -9.46 -14.31 2.30
CA HIS A 214 -10.73 -14.47 1.61
C HIS A 214 -10.54 -14.68 0.11
N GLN A 215 -9.63 -13.93 -0.53
CA GLN A 215 -9.36 -14.06 -1.96
C GLN A 215 -8.61 -15.36 -2.31
N CYS A 216 -7.79 -15.88 -1.41
CA CYS A 216 -6.93 -17.04 -1.60
C CYS A 216 -7.00 -18.02 -0.42
N PRO A 217 -8.14 -18.69 -0.17
CA PRO A 217 -8.35 -19.53 1.01
C PRO A 217 -7.33 -20.66 1.15
N LYS A 218 -7.00 -21.36 0.04
CA LYS A 218 -5.98 -22.43 0.06
C LYS A 218 -4.60 -21.94 0.49
N ALA A 219 -4.20 -20.73 0.09
CA ALA A 219 -2.92 -20.15 0.52
C ALA A 219 -2.96 -19.80 2.01
N ALA A 220 -4.09 -19.29 2.50
CA ALA A 220 -4.28 -19.01 3.92
C ALA A 220 -4.27 -20.29 4.78
N GLU A 221 -4.91 -21.36 4.33
CA GLU A 221 -4.89 -22.68 4.97
C GLU A 221 -3.45 -23.21 5.12
N LEU A 222 -2.66 -23.13 4.04
CA LEU A 222 -1.24 -23.50 4.06
C LEU A 222 -0.43 -22.62 5.01
N ALA A 223 -0.63 -21.29 4.96
CA ALA A 223 0.09 -20.34 5.79
C ALA A 223 -0.21 -20.51 7.29
N CYS A 224 -1.47 -20.70 7.66
CA CYS A 224 -1.89 -20.85 9.06
C CYS A 224 -1.77 -22.29 9.59
N GLY A 225 -1.65 -23.28 8.70
CA GLY A 225 -1.58 -24.70 9.05
C GLY A 225 -2.89 -25.26 9.62
N ALA A 226 -4.04 -24.76 9.16
CA ALA A 226 -5.37 -25.20 9.56
C ALA A 226 -6.34 -25.13 8.37
N LEU A 227 -7.34 -26.02 8.33
CA LEU A 227 -8.36 -26.06 7.26
C LEU A 227 -9.27 -24.82 7.25
N ASP A 228 -9.55 -24.24 8.42
CA ASP A 228 -10.23 -22.95 8.52
C ASP A 228 -9.30 -21.92 9.15
N TRP A 229 -8.75 -21.05 8.31
CA TRP A 229 -7.83 -20.01 8.73
C TRP A 229 -8.47 -19.00 9.69
N ARG A 230 -9.80 -18.87 9.68
CA ARG A 230 -10.53 -17.92 10.55
C ARG A 230 -10.37 -18.27 12.03
N SER A 231 -10.31 -19.56 12.35
CA SER A 231 -10.03 -20.04 13.72
C SER A 231 -8.69 -19.54 14.27
N ARG A 232 -7.73 -19.19 13.39
CA ARG A 232 -6.40 -18.70 13.74
C ARG A 232 -6.17 -17.24 13.34
N ARG A 233 -7.21 -16.48 13.01
CA ARG A 233 -7.11 -15.10 12.49
C ARG A 233 -6.44 -14.12 13.45
N HIS A 234 -6.49 -14.37 14.76
CA HIS A 234 -5.89 -13.49 15.79
C HIS A 234 -4.45 -13.88 16.14
N LEU A 235 -3.96 -14.98 15.57
CA LEU A 235 -2.63 -15.53 15.86
C LEU A 235 -1.60 -15.08 14.83
N GLN A 236 -0.35 -15.07 15.27
CA GLN A 236 0.80 -14.97 14.38
C GLN A 236 0.98 -16.32 13.66
N TRP A 237 1.15 -16.29 12.34
CA TRP A 237 1.31 -17.50 11.53
C TRP A 237 2.78 -17.74 11.23
N PRO A 238 3.38 -18.83 11.74
CA PRO A 238 4.73 -19.20 11.32
C PRO A 238 4.67 -19.70 9.87
N LEU A 239 5.36 -19.02 8.94
CA LEU A 239 5.43 -19.43 7.53
C LEU A 239 6.29 -20.68 7.28
N MET A 240 6.49 -21.48 8.32
CA MET A 240 7.25 -22.73 8.34
C MET A 240 6.37 -23.86 8.90
N SER A 241 5.08 -23.81 8.59
CA SER A 241 4.09 -24.80 9.05
C SER A 241 4.36 -26.16 8.41
N GLU A 242 3.96 -27.23 9.10
CA GLU A 242 4.09 -28.59 8.56
C GLU A 242 3.26 -28.79 7.30
N ALA A 243 2.09 -28.15 7.23
CA ALA A 243 1.25 -28.14 6.02
C ALA A 243 1.98 -27.56 4.81
N LEU A 244 2.75 -26.48 4.99
CA LEU A 244 3.53 -25.89 3.91
C LEU A 244 4.72 -26.76 3.52
N ARG A 245 5.37 -27.44 4.48
CA ARG A 245 6.44 -28.42 4.18
C ARG A 245 5.90 -29.61 3.38
N ALA A 246 4.76 -30.16 3.79
CA ALA A 246 4.10 -31.25 3.06
C ALA A 246 3.69 -30.83 1.65
N ALA A 247 3.16 -29.61 1.48
CA ALA A 247 2.85 -29.05 0.17
C ALA A 247 4.11 -28.86 -0.69
N ALA A 248 5.20 -28.34 -0.11
CA ALA A 248 6.48 -28.18 -0.79
C ALA A 248 7.04 -29.52 -1.28
N ALA A 249 7.02 -30.56 -0.42
CA ALA A 249 7.49 -31.90 -0.76
C ALA A 249 6.67 -32.51 -1.91
N ARG A 250 5.34 -32.37 -1.87
CA ARG A 250 4.44 -32.86 -2.93
C ARG A 250 4.68 -32.17 -4.28
N GLU A 251 5.08 -30.90 -4.28
CA GLU A 251 5.40 -30.15 -5.50
C GLU A 251 6.88 -30.27 -5.91
N GLY A 252 7.71 -31.01 -5.17
CA GLY A 252 9.15 -31.12 -5.43
C GLY A 252 9.90 -29.78 -5.28
N LEU A 253 9.38 -28.89 -4.43
CA LEU A 253 9.94 -27.55 -4.20
C LEU A 253 10.74 -27.51 -2.89
N THR A 254 11.78 -26.67 -2.86
CA THR A 254 12.38 -26.26 -1.59
C THR A 254 11.38 -25.42 -0.78
N LEU A 255 11.46 -25.48 0.55
CA LEU A 255 10.54 -24.73 1.41
C LEU A 255 10.53 -23.21 1.11
N GLN A 256 11.69 -22.62 0.83
CA GLN A 256 11.79 -21.21 0.44
C GLN A 256 11.07 -20.92 -0.87
N LYS A 257 11.21 -21.80 -1.88
CA LYS A 257 10.53 -21.66 -3.16
C LYS A 257 9.02 -21.85 -3.02
N ALA A 258 8.58 -22.78 -2.17
CA ALA A 258 7.17 -22.97 -1.83
C ALA A 258 6.58 -21.75 -1.11
N ILE A 259 7.26 -21.18 -0.09
CA ILE A 259 6.82 -19.93 0.56
C ILE A 259 6.63 -18.83 -0.48
N LYS A 260 7.64 -18.63 -1.34
CA LYS A 260 7.60 -17.57 -2.35
C LYS A 260 6.45 -17.77 -3.35
N SER A 261 6.34 -18.96 -3.94
CA SER A 261 5.39 -19.24 -5.03
C SER A 261 3.95 -19.48 -4.56
N LEU A 262 3.76 -20.21 -3.45
CA LEU A 262 2.45 -20.59 -2.96
C LEU A 262 1.81 -19.53 -2.06
N LEU A 263 2.63 -18.73 -1.35
CA LEU A 263 2.13 -17.73 -0.40
C LEU A 263 2.42 -16.30 -0.86
N LEU A 264 3.69 -15.94 -1.01
CA LEU A 264 4.06 -14.53 -1.19
C LEU A 264 3.59 -13.99 -2.54
N GLN A 265 3.70 -14.78 -3.60
CA GLN A 265 3.19 -14.41 -4.92
C GLN A 265 1.67 -14.22 -4.91
N LYS A 266 0.92 -15.07 -4.18
CA LYS A 266 -0.54 -14.92 -4.06
C LYS A 266 -0.95 -13.65 -3.32
N MET A 267 -0.25 -13.32 -2.23
CA MET A 267 -0.45 -12.05 -1.53
C MET A 267 -0.13 -10.87 -2.44
N ARG A 268 0.98 -10.94 -3.19
CA ARG A 268 1.37 -9.91 -4.16
C ARG A 268 0.29 -9.70 -5.22
N ASP A 269 -0.11 -10.77 -5.90
CA ASP A 269 -1.11 -10.71 -6.98
C ASP A 269 -2.44 -10.15 -6.46
N CYS A 270 -2.82 -10.53 -5.23
CA CYS A 270 -4.03 -10.05 -4.56
C CYS A 270 -3.97 -8.56 -4.22
N LEU A 271 -2.87 -8.07 -3.63
CA LEU A 271 -2.78 -6.70 -3.10
C LEU A 271 -2.34 -5.68 -4.14
N GLU A 272 -1.47 -6.05 -5.08
CA GLU A 272 -1.09 -5.17 -6.20
C GLU A 272 -2.21 -5.10 -7.25
N MET A 273 -3.26 -5.93 -7.11
CA MET A 273 -4.32 -6.06 -8.09
C MET A 273 -3.74 -6.27 -9.50
N LYS A 274 -2.69 -7.10 -9.60
CA LYS A 274 -2.03 -7.34 -10.89
C LYS A 274 -3.03 -7.91 -11.88
N ARG A 275 -3.04 -7.35 -13.10
CA ARG A 275 -4.00 -7.66 -14.16
C ARG A 275 -5.45 -7.28 -13.84
N ALA A 276 -5.72 -6.61 -12.72
CA ALA A 276 -7.04 -6.05 -12.48
C ALA A 276 -7.28 -4.84 -13.37
N PHE A 277 -6.23 -4.10 -13.75
CA PHE A 277 -6.33 -2.92 -14.59
C PHE A 277 -5.54 -3.07 -15.90
N TYR A 278 -6.07 -2.51 -16.98
CA TYR A 278 -5.40 -2.33 -18.28
C TYR A 278 -5.81 -0.97 -18.85
N ASN A 279 -4.83 -0.14 -19.21
CA ASN A 279 -5.05 1.25 -19.66
C ASN A 279 -6.00 2.04 -18.73
N GLY A 280 -5.79 1.88 -17.42
CA GLY A 280 -6.59 2.53 -16.38
C GLY A 280 -8.02 2.00 -16.21
N ARG A 281 -8.43 0.98 -16.96
CA ARG A 281 -9.75 0.34 -16.86
C ARG A 281 -9.65 -1.00 -16.14
N VAL A 282 -10.65 -1.35 -15.33
CA VAL A 282 -10.71 -2.68 -14.71
C VAL A 282 -10.96 -3.74 -15.80
N ARG A 283 -10.13 -4.78 -15.90
CA ARG A 283 -10.29 -5.89 -16.85
C ARG A 283 -11.61 -6.63 -16.56
N LYS A 284 -12.35 -6.98 -17.61
CA LYS A 284 -13.61 -7.76 -17.53
C LYS A 284 -13.42 -9.06 -16.75
N ALA A 285 -12.37 -9.82 -17.06
CA ALA A 285 -12.04 -11.06 -16.34
C ALA A 285 -11.86 -10.86 -14.82
N TYR A 286 -11.32 -9.71 -14.38
CA TYR A 286 -11.18 -9.41 -12.97
C TYR A 286 -12.55 -9.12 -12.33
N VAL A 287 -13.39 -8.32 -13.00
CA VAL A 287 -14.77 -8.06 -12.57
C VAL A 287 -15.53 -9.37 -12.41
N ASP A 288 -15.46 -10.26 -13.40
CA ASP A 288 -16.22 -11.51 -13.41
C ASP A 288 -15.81 -12.44 -12.29
N LYS A 289 -14.49 -12.53 -12.08
CA LYS A 289 -13.91 -13.42 -11.10
C LYS A 289 -14.11 -12.93 -9.66
N HIS A 290 -14.05 -11.62 -9.43
CA HIS A 290 -13.94 -11.06 -8.07
C HIS A 290 -15.13 -10.19 -7.64
N LEU A 291 -15.85 -9.57 -8.58
CA LEU A 291 -16.93 -8.62 -8.28
C LEU A 291 -18.32 -9.16 -8.68
N GLY A 292 -18.37 -10.27 -9.43
CA GLY A 292 -19.59 -10.91 -9.89
C GLY A 292 -20.30 -10.16 -11.03
N SER A 293 -21.32 -10.80 -11.60
CA SER A 293 -22.13 -10.23 -12.69
C SER A 293 -22.82 -8.92 -12.30
N ASP A 294 -23.17 -8.76 -11.03
CA ASP A 294 -23.91 -7.60 -10.51
C ASP A 294 -23.09 -6.30 -10.55
N PHE A 295 -21.74 -6.41 -10.56
CA PHE A 295 -20.87 -5.25 -10.74
C PHE A 295 -20.92 -4.70 -12.17
N ARG A 296 -21.09 -5.57 -13.19
CA ARG A 296 -21.16 -5.16 -14.60
C ARG A 296 -22.31 -4.17 -14.85
N ALA A 297 -23.49 -4.45 -14.28
CA ALA A 297 -24.66 -3.59 -14.41
C ALA A 297 -24.42 -2.15 -13.89
N SER A 298 -23.46 -1.95 -13.01
CA SER A 298 -23.14 -0.64 -12.42
C SER A 298 -21.97 0.10 -13.10
N GLN A 299 -21.12 -0.60 -13.87
CA GLN A 299 -19.98 -0.02 -14.60
C GLN A 299 -20.37 0.49 -15.99
N THR A 300 -21.26 -0.20 -16.70
CA THR A 300 -21.76 0.25 -18.02
C THR A 300 -22.33 1.67 -17.95
N ILE A 301 -23.01 1.98 -16.84
CA ILE A 301 -23.60 3.29 -16.53
C ILE A 301 -22.53 4.40 -16.39
N ARG A 302 -21.29 4.08 -15.97
CA ARG A 302 -20.24 5.08 -15.69
C ARG A 302 -19.45 5.50 -16.94
N ASN A 303 -19.23 4.60 -17.89
CA ASN A 303 -18.39 4.86 -19.06
C ASN A 303 -19.13 5.60 -20.18
N ALA A 304 -20.43 5.34 -20.38
CA ALA A 304 -21.25 6.06 -21.34
C ALA A 304 -21.29 7.57 -21.02
N ASP A 305 -21.36 7.90 -19.73
CA ASP A 305 -21.50 9.29 -19.27
C ASP A 305 -20.18 10.09 -19.26
N LEU A 306 -19.03 9.42 -19.12
CA LEU A 306 -17.73 10.06 -19.30
C LEU A 306 -17.46 10.37 -20.78
N GLN A 307 -17.90 9.50 -21.69
CA GLN A 307 -17.76 9.74 -23.13
C GLN A 307 -18.75 10.78 -23.66
N SER A 308 -19.96 10.89 -23.10
CA SER A 308 -20.90 11.98 -23.43
C SER A 308 -20.37 13.33 -22.94
N GLN A 309 -19.78 13.38 -21.73
CA GLN A 309 -19.13 14.58 -21.20
C GLN A 309 -17.90 14.99 -21.99
N LEU A 310 -17.01 14.05 -22.37
CA LEU A 310 -15.85 14.31 -23.21
C LEU A 310 -16.21 14.75 -24.65
N LYS A 311 -17.36 14.33 -25.19
CA LYS A 311 -17.87 14.83 -26.48
C LYS A 311 -18.47 16.22 -26.37
N GLN A 312 -18.95 16.63 -25.19
CA GLN A 312 -19.48 17.98 -24.95
C GLN A 312 -18.39 18.99 -24.57
N THR A 313 -17.34 18.56 -23.88
CA THR A 313 -16.17 19.39 -23.57
C THR A 313 -15.09 19.16 -24.61
N GLY A 314 -15.18 19.88 -25.74
CA GLY A 314 -14.13 19.89 -26.74
C GLY A 314 -12.77 20.17 -26.11
N ASP A 315 -11.84 19.23 -26.33
CA ASP A 315 -10.39 19.41 -26.33
C ASP A 315 -9.79 20.14 -25.11
N GLN A 316 -9.41 19.39 -24.08
CA GLN A 316 -8.17 19.60 -23.31
C GLN A 316 -7.88 18.41 -22.38
N GLY A 317 -6.72 17.78 -22.59
CA GLY A 317 -6.32 16.56 -21.91
C GLY A 317 -6.14 16.71 -20.40
N ALA A 318 -6.93 15.95 -19.65
CA ALA A 318 -6.60 15.58 -18.27
C ALA A 318 -7.17 14.18 -17.97
N SER A 319 -6.29 13.19 -17.91
CA SER A 319 -6.62 11.84 -17.45
C SER A 319 -6.45 11.76 -15.94
N PHE A 320 -7.55 11.72 -15.19
CA PHE A 320 -7.59 11.31 -13.78
C PHE A 320 -8.47 10.06 -13.66
N LEU A 321 -7.89 8.98 -13.14
CA LEU A 321 -8.60 7.72 -12.85
C LEU A 321 -8.39 7.35 -11.39
N GLY A 322 -9.41 7.63 -10.58
CA GLY A 322 -9.58 7.03 -9.27
C GLY A 322 -10.74 6.05 -9.34
N ILE A 323 -10.48 4.77 -9.11
CA ILE A 323 -11.52 3.78 -8.84
C ILE A 323 -11.35 3.33 -7.39
N ASP A 324 -12.37 3.61 -6.61
CA ASP A 324 -12.58 3.07 -5.27
C ASP A 324 -12.72 1.55 -5.32
N VAL A 325 -11.79 0.87 -4.66
CA VAL A 325 -11.93 -0.53 -4.27
C VAL A 325 -11.93 -0.54 -2.75
N CYS A 326 -13.06 -0.99 -2.19
CA CYS A 326 -13.47 -1.02 -0.77
C CYS A 326 -13.98 0.31 -0.22
#